data_AF-A0AAV2TDN4-F1
#
_entry.id   AF-A0AAV2TDN4-F1
#
_cell.length_a   1.000
_cell.length_b   1.000
_cell.length_c   1.000
_cell.angle_alpha   90.00
_cell.angle_beta   90.00
_cell.angle_gamma   90.00
#
_symmetry.space_group_name_H-M   'P 1'
#
loop_
_entity.id
_entity.type
_entity.pdbx_description
1 polymer ?
#
loop_
_entity_poly.entity_id
_entity_poly.type
_entity_poly.pdbx_seq_one_letter_code
_entity_poly.pdbx_strand_id
1 'polypeptide(L)'
;MVNRIETVVIFRRLISLAPSSPTKNLMSVHPLAHGEPVRVPPALSKDAIERCSLLASDVWKVSVARRPQRRVENKYGNRANLISGSFARMHSTREYIQYALYKFALYDCLGLSISHRFRLPQGSLVFDLGAGQSHAGALLIDRLLKHLPLFTLGIDVFFCDDDSIVPVSSQMNRIISDLSTTKSLIPLRSACADVIVSVSFLQWLFVEPANAPLLVRRFVSELSRLLIAPQNTHSGQCVIQFYPSSGWDLDLLGQSLANAQPKLTGCCILSRPLENRGVKVFFYVTRTE
;
A
#
# COMPACT_ATOMS: atom_id res chain seq x y z
N MET A 1 36.55 25.12 28.36
CA MET A 1 36.85 25.44 26.96
C MET A 1 36.59 24.20 26.12
N VAL A 2 35.63 24.33 25.19
CA VAL A 2 35.49 23.62 23.91
C VAL A 2 35.21 22.10 23.90
N ASN A 3 33.90 21.80 23.82
CA ASN A 3 33.22 20.81 22.96
C ASN A 3 34.05 19.95 22.00
N ARG A 4 33.72 18.65 21.92
CA ARG A 4 33.35 18.01 20.64
C ARG A 4 32.45 16.78 20.86
N ILE A 5 31.21 16.96 20.47
CA ILE A 5 30.21 15.91 20.19
C ILE A 5 30.68 15.22 18.90
N GLU A 6 30.94 13.92 18.94
CA GLU A 6 31.13 13.12 17.72
C GLU A 6 29.81 12.49 17.28
N THR A 7 29.44 12.88 16.07
CA THR A 7 28.21 12.62 15.35
C THR A 7 28.17 11.21 14.75
N VAL A 8 27.10 10.48 15.08
CA VAL A 8 26.29 9.55 14.26
C VAL A 8 26.90 9.05 12.93
N VAL A 9 27.10 7.73 12.83
CA VAL A 9 27.06 7.00 11.53
C VAL A 9 26.16 5.77 11.68
N ILE A 10 24.87 5.92 11.40
CA ILE A 10 23.92 4.80 11.26
C ILE A 10 23.99 4.30 9.82
N PHE A 11 24.42 3.05 9.66
CA PHE A 11 24.54 2.33 8.39
C PHE A 11 23.21 2.31 7.60
N ARG A 12 23.20 3.01 6.45
CA ARG A 12 22.30 2.73 5.32
C ARG A 12 22.94 1.62 4.48
N ARG A 13 22.30 0.47 4.30
CA ARG A 13 22.62 -0.45 3.20
C ARG A 13 21.42 -0.61 2.27
N LEU A 14 21.74 -0.36 1.00
CA LEU A 14 20.89 -0.30 -0.17
C LEU A 14 20.48 -1.71 -0.64
N ILE A 15 19.27 -1.79 -1.19
CA ILE A 15 18.98 -2.71 -2.28
C ILE A 15 19.88 -2.29 -3.44
N SER A 16 20.95 -3.04 -3.67
CA SER A 16 21.85 -2.86 -4.81
C SER A 16 21.26 -3.62 -6.00
N LEU A 17 20.68 -2.88 -6.94
CA LEU A 17 20.81 -3.22 -8.35
C LEU A 17 22.10 -2.52 -8.79
N ALA A 18 23.10 -3.26 -9.27
CA ALA A 18 24.37 -2.69 -9.70
C ALA A 18 24.12 -1.58 -10.76
N PRO A 19 24.65 -0.36 -10.58
CA PRO A 19 24.50 0.70 -11.57
C PRO A 19 25.61 0.58 -12.61
N SER A 20 25.30 0.02 -13.78
CA SER A 20 26.08 0.31 -14.98
C SER A 20 25.44 1.51 -15.68
N SER A 21 26.05 2.69 -15.51
CA SER A 21 25.71 4.00 -16.10
C SER A 21 24.77 4.93 -15.30
N PRO A 22 24.98 6.26 -15.39
CA PRO A 22 24.12 7.26 -14.78
C PRO A 22 22.91 7.51 -15.69
N THR A 23 21.94 6.60 -15.69
CA THR A 23 20.71 6.77 -16.48
C THR A 23 19.48 6.55 -15.61
N LYS A 24 18.86 7.68 -15.22
CA LYS A 24 17.41 8.05 -15.19
C LYS A 24 16.29 6.98 -15.12
N ASN A 25 16.51 5.76 -14.64
CA ASN A 25 15.45 4.74 -14.58
C ASN A 25 14.89 4.61 -13.17
N LEU A 26 13.79 5.34 -12.87
CA LEU A 26 13.18 5.41 -11.53
C LEU A 26 11.98 4.47 -11.32
N MET A 27 11.48 3.81 -12.38
CA MET A 27 10.30 2.93 -12.32
C MET A 27 10.44 1.73 -13.26
N SER A 28 10.00 0.55 -12.82
CA SER A 28 9.83 -0.64 -13.69
C SER A 28 8.49 -1.30 -13.42
N VAL A 29 7.93 -1.95 -14.44
CA VAL A 29 6.61 -2.58 -14.37
C VAL A 29 6.74 -4.03 -14.82
N HIS A 30 6.09 -4.91 -14.06
CA HIS A 30 6.13 -6.37 -14.20
C HIS A 30 4.69 -6.91 -14.22
N PRO A 31 4.44 -8.05 -14.88
CA PRO A 31 3.13 -8.69 -14.81
C PRO A 31 2.83 -9.17 -13.38
N LEU A 32 1.54 -9.44 -13.09
CA LEU A 32 1.14 -9.97 -11.78
C LEU A 32 1.73 -11.37 -11.54
N ALA A 33 1.73 -12.21 -12.57
CA ALA A 33 2.30 -13.55 -12.57
C ALA A 33 2.91 -13.88 -13.94
N HIS A 34 3.69 -14.95 -14.00
CA HIS A 34 4.24 -15.44 -15.26
C HIS A 34 3.11 -15.73 -16.27
N GLY A 35 3.27 -15.23 -17.49
CA GLY A 35 2.28 -15.39 -18.57
C GLY A 35 1.10 -14.41 -18.55
N GLU A 36 0.94 -13.61 -17.49
CA GLU A 36 -0.14 -12.62 -17.42
C GLU A 36 0.19 -11.35 -18.21
N PRO A 37 -0.80 -10.73 -18.89
CA PRO A 37 -0.59 -9.45 -19.55
C PRO A 37 -0.36 -8.34 -18.52
N VAL A 38 0.55 -7.42 -18.84
CA VAL A 38 0.77 -6.21 -18.04
C VAL A 38 -0.34 -5.20 -18.32
N ARG A 39 -1.10 -4.84 -17.30
CA ARG A 39 -2.06 -3.72 -17.37
C ARG A 39 -1.64 -2.59 -16.43
N VAL A 40 -1.07 -1.53 -17.01
CA VAL A 40 -0.61 -0.36 -16.26
C VAL A 40 -1.77 0.51 -15.76
N PRO A 41 -1.61 1.20 -14.63
CA PRO A 41 -2.56 2.21 -14.21
C PRO A 41 -2.74 3.31 -15.27
N PRO A 42 -3.99 3.70 -15.61
CA PRO A 42 -4.27 4.66 -16.66
C PRO A 42 -3.78 6.08 -16.33
N ALA A 43 -3.57 6.36 -15.04
CA ALA A 43 -3.08 7.66 -14.57
C ALA A 43 -1.56 7.82 -14.67
N LEU A 44 -0.80 6.72 -14.84
CA LEU A 44 0.64 6.83 -15.07
C LEU A 44 0.89 7.62 -16.35
N SER A 45 1.71 8.66 -16.27
CA SER A 45 1.99 9.50 -17.42
C SER A 45 2.64 8.71 -18.55
N LYS A 46 2.38 9.10 -19.80
CA LYS A 46 3.01 8.50 -20.98
C LYS A 46 4.54 8.51 -20.86
N ASP A 47 5.11 9.62 -20.40
CA ASP A 47 6.55 9.73 -20.12
C ASP A 47 7.03 8.77 -19.03
N ALA A 48 6.20 8.45 -18.02
CA ALA A 48 6.55 7.46 -17.01
C ALA A 48 6.54 6.04 -17.62
N ILE A 49 5.57 5.75 -18.48
CA ILE A 49 5.45 4.47 -19.20
C ILE A 49 6.60 4.31 -20.21
N GLU A 50 6.98 5.35 -20.94
CA GLU A 50 8.11 5.36 -21.87
C GLU A 50 9.47 5.19 -21.16
N ARG A 51 9.54 5.60 -19.89
CA ARG A 51 10.71 5.39 -19.01
C ARG A 51 10.66 4.07 -18.24
N CYS A 52 9.58 3.30 -18.36
CA CYS A 52 9.49 1.98 -17.74
C CYS A 52 10.22 0.96 -18.61
N SER A 53 11.16 0.24 -18.01
CA SER A 53 11.55 -1.06 -18.57
C SER A 53 10.37 -2.01 -18.38
N LEU A 54 9.61 -2.26 -19.45
CA LEU A 54 8.65 -3.36 -19.51
C LEU A 54 9.45 -4.65 -19.60
N LEU A 55 9.68 -5.29 -18.46
CA LEU A 55 10.45 -6.53 -18.39
C LEU A 55 9.48 -7.69 -18.62
N ALA A 56 9.55 -8.26 -19.82
CA ALA A 56 8.63 -9.28 -20.33
C ALA A 56 8.93 -10.70 -19.82
N SER A 57 9.99 -10.93 -19.05
CA SER A 57 10.22 -12.26 -18.49
C SER A 57 11.04 -12.29 -17.20
N ASP A 58 10.47 -13.08 -16.29
CA ASP A 58 11.06 -14.08 -15.41
C ASP A 58 12.12 -13.69 -14.37
N VAL A 59 11.72 -13.99 -13.14
CA VAL A 59 12.46 -13.96 -11.89
C VAL A 59 12.54 -12.55 -11.31
N TRP A 60 11.81 -12.35 -10.21
CA TRP A 60 12.05 -11.26 -9.27
C TRP A 60 13.48 -11.33 -8.74
N LYS A 61 14.46 -10.83 -9.50
CA LYS A 61 15.82 -10.62 -9.02
C LYS A 61 15.87 -9.34 -8.18
N VAL A 62 14.92 -9.18 -7.27
CA VAL A 62 15.06 -8.22 -6.18
C VAL A 62 15.99 -8.87 -5.19
N SER A 63 17.27 -8.49 -5.25
CA SER A 63 18.21 -8.73 -4.17
C SER A 63 17.68 -8.02 -2.92
N VAL A 64 16.91 -8.74 -2.09
CA VAL A 64 16.48 -8.27 -0.76
C VAL A 64 17.68 -8.38 0.17
N ALA A 65 18.71 -7.58 -0.09
CA ALA A 65 19.90 -7.51 0.74
C ALA A 65 19.53 -6.92 2.11
N ARG A 66 19.42 -7.81 3.11
CA ARG A 66 19.22 -7.55 4.55
C ARG A 66 17.94 -6.77 4.92
N ARG A 67 16.97 -7.56 5.43
CA ARG A 67 15.88 -7.24 6.37
C ARG A 67 15.64 -5.73 6.65
N PRO A 68 14.46 -5.18 6.32
CA PRO A 68 13.78 -4.35 7.30
C PRO A 68 13.40 -5.31 8.44
N GLN A 69 14.12 -5.26 9.56
CA GLN A 69 13.83 -6.04 10.75
C GLN A 69 12.51 -5.52 11.36
N ARG A 70 11.37 -5.95 10.82
CA ARG A 70 10.01 -5.62 11.27
C ARG A 70 9.00 -6.75 11.04
N ARG A 71 9.45 -8.00 10.90
CA ARG A 71 8.50 -9.13 10.68
C ARG A 71 7.52 -9.27 11.83
N VAL A 72 7.91 -8.86 13.02
CA VAL A 72 7.08 -8.26 14.06
C VAL A 72 8.11 -7.51 14.90
N GLU A 73 7.94 -6.27 15.34
CA GLU A 73 8.76 -5.89 16.51
C GLU A 73 8.27 -6.63 17.76
N ASN A 74 7.05 -7.16 17.73
CA ASN A 74 6.40 -7.86 18.84
C ASN A 74 5.53 -9.05 18.38
N LYS A 75 6.06 -10.21 17.95
CA LYS A 75 5.18 -11.42 18.03
C LYS A 75 4.82 -11.62 19.51
N TYR A 76 5.75 -11.17 20.38
CA TYR A 76 5.74 -11.26 21.83
C TYR A 76 6.57 -10.15 22.51
N GLY A 77 6.36 -8.87 22.19
CA GLY A 77 6.99 -7.76 22.96
C GLY A 77 6.00 -6.99 23.81
N ASN A 78 5.07 -7.75 24.41
CA ASN A 78 4.05 -7.37 25.38
C ASN A 78 2.67 -6.97 24.83
N ARG A 79 1.65 -7.62 25.40
CA ARG A 79 0.37 -7.03 25.83
C ARG A 79 0.51 -5.71 26.66
N ALA A 80 1.68 -5.07 26.70
CA ALA A 80 2.07 -3.98 27.60
C ALA A 80 2.77 -2.83 26.84
N ASN A 81 2.16 -2.36 25.75
CA ASN A 81 2.26 -0.95 25.37
C ASN A 81 0.86 -0.33 25.18
N LEU A 82 -0.14 -0.90 25.87
CA LEU A 82 -1.36 -0.19 26.24
C LEU A 82 -1.07 1.05 27.12
N ILE A 83 0.17 1.20 27.61
CA ILE A 83 0.64 2.35 28.38
C ILE A 83 2.15 2.51 28.13
N SER A 84 2.58 3.20 27.08
CA SER A 84 3.88 3.91 27.14
C SER A 84 3.87 5.15 26.26
N GLY A 85 3.57 6.28 26.90
CA GLY A 85 3.71 7.64 26.37
C GLY A 85 5.16 8.06 26.10
N SER A 86 6.03 7.15 25.64
CA SER A 86 7.43 7.40 25.33
C SER A 86 7.84 7.04 23.89
N PHE A 87 6.98 6.42 23.07
CA PHE A 87 7.19 6.31 21.61
C PHE A 87 6.69 7.52 20.80
N ALA A 88 6.05 8.50 21.46
CA ALA A 88 5.45 9.67 20.83
C ALA A 88 6.45 10.75 20.35
N ARG A 89 7.76 10.57 20.57
CA ARG A 89 8.80 11.56 20.18
C ARG A 89 9.77 11.03 19.14
N MET A 90 9.26 10.59 17.98
CA MET A 90 10.00 10.31 16.74
C MET A 90 8.97 9.80 15.70
N HIS A 91 8.70 10.35 14.51
CA HIS A 91 9.53 11.03 13.52
C HIS A 91 8.65 11.71 12.44
N SER A 92 8.85 13.00 12.16
CA SER A 92 8.35 13.66 10.92
C SER A 92 8.69 12.89 9.64
N THR A 93 9.78 12.11 9.66
CA THR A 93 10.21 11.29 8.52
C THR A 93 9.33 10.08 8.25
N ARG A 94 8.66 9.47 9.25
CA ARG A 94 7.77 8.31 9.04
C ARG A 94 6.46 8.73 8.42
N GLU A 95 5.83 9.77 8.96
CA GLU A 95 4.62 10.37 8.39
C GLU A 95 4.91 10.87 6.97
N TYR A 96 6.04 11.54 6.74
CA TYR A 96 6.47 11.95 5.40
C TYR A 96 6.65 10.77 4.44
N ILE A 97 7.22 9.64 4.89
CA ILE A 97 7.32 8.44 4.05
C ILE A 97 5.94 7.89 3.71
N GLN A 98 5.04 7.76 4.70
CA GLN A 98 3.67 7.29 4.46
C GLN A 98 2.95 8.24 3.49
N TYR A 99 3.05 9.55 3.71
CA TYR A 99 2.49 10.57 2.81
C TYR A 99 2.97 10.37 1.37
N ALA A 100 4.26 10.16 1.15
CA ALA A 100 4.80 9.94 -0.20
C ALA A 100 4.31 8.62 -0.83
N LEU A 101 4.14 7.55 -0.05
CA LEU A 101 3.61 6.27 -0.52
C LEU A 101 2.13 6.39 -0.91
N TYR A 102 1.31 7.01 -0.06
CA TYR A 102 -0.10 7.28 -0.37
C TYR A 102 -0.23 8.21 -1.57
N LYS A 103 0.59 9.27 -1.65
CA LYS A 103 0.58 10.18 -2.80
C LYS A 103 0.85 9.42 -4.10
N PHE A 104 1.85 8.54 -4.12
CA PHE A 104 2.14 7.73 -5.30
C PHE A 104 0.99 6.79 -5.65
N ALA A 105 0.44 6.07 -4.66
CA ALA A 105 -0.69 5.16 -4.89
C ALA A 105 -1.94 5.90 -5.41
N LEU A 106 -2.32 7.00 -4.76
CA LEU A 106 -3.55 7.71 -5.08
C LEU A 106 -3.42 8.56 -6.34
N TYR A 107 -2.32 9.29 -6.51
CA TYR A 107 -2.21 10.26 -7.59
C TYR A 107 -1.62 9.60 -8.83
N ASP A 108 -0.43 9.01 -8.72
CA ASP A 108 0.29 8.47 -9.88
C ASP A 108 -0.33 7.16 -10.39
N CYS A 109 -0.81 6.29 -9.50
CA CYS A 109 -1.46 5.03 -9.93
C CYS A 109 -2.97 5.19 -10.14
N LEU A 110 -3.71 5.73 -9.17
CA LEU A 110 -5.18 5.77 -9.22
C LEU A 110 -5.76 7.03 -9.88
N GLY A 111 -4.94 8.04 -10.18
CA GLY A 111 -5.41 9.24 -10.85
C GLY A 111 -6.21 10.21 -9.97
N LEU A 112 -6.24 10.00 -8.66
CA LEU A 112 -7.05 10.76 -7.70
C LEU A 112 -6.39 12.09 -7.31
N SER A 113 -5.99 12.89 -8.29
CA SER A 113 -5.48 14.24 -8.10
C SER A 113 -6.31 15.26 -8.87
N ILE A 114 -6.33 16.50 -8.41
CA ILE A 114 -7.03 17.62 -9.07
C ILE A 114 -6.54 17.79 -10.52
N SER A 115 -5.28 17.46 -10.78
CA SER A 115 -4.57 17.66 -12.04
C SER A 115 -4.85 16.56 -13.09
N HIS A 116 -5.45 15.43 -12.69
CA HIS A 116 -5.62 14.29 -13.57
C HIS A 116 -7.00 14.28 -14.26
N ARG A 117 -7.02 13.77 -15.50
CA ARG A 117 -8.23 13.68 -16.33
C ARG A 117 -9.15 12.54 -15.90
N PHE A 118 -8.64 11.57 -15.15
CA PHE A 118 -9.45 10.50 -14.58
C PHE A 118 -10.25 11.06 -13.41
N ARG A 119 -11.58 11.05 -13.53
CA ARG A 119 -12.48 11.48 -12.46
C ARG A 119 -13.41 10.33 -12.12
N LEU A 120 -13.34 9.90 -10.87
CA LEU A 120 -14.38 9.08 -10.30
C LEU A 120 -15.69 9.87 -10.24
N PRO A 121 -16.85 9.20 -10.37
CA PRO A 121 -18.14 9.81 -10.08
C PRO A 121 -18.16 10.48 -8.70
N GLN A 122 -18.99 11.51 -8.58
CA GLN A 122 -19.26 12.13 -7.28
C GLN A 122 -19.85 11.10 -6.31
N GLY A 123 -19.33 11.05 -5.08
CA GLY A 123 -19.77 10.10 -4.06
C GLY A 123 -19.15 8.70 -4.19
N SER A 124 -18.17 8.49 -5.07
CA SER A 124 -17.43 7.23 -5.13
C SER A 124 -16.78 6.87 -3.79
N LEU A 125 -16.76 5.57 -3.50
CA LEU A 125 -16.31 4.97 -2.26
C LEU A 125 -14.84 4.55 -2.35
N VAL A 126 -14.02 5.07 -1.44
CA VAL A 126 -12.59 4.79 -1.34
C VAL A 126 -12.30 4.10 -0.01
N PHE A 127 -11.80 2.86 -0.06
CA PHE A 127 -11.44 2.11 1.14
C PHE A 127 -9.94 2.15 1.38
N ASP A 128 -9.55 2.44 2.62
CA ASP A 128 -8.17 2.36 3.10
C ASP A 128 -8.02 1.14 4.01
N LEU A 129 -7.35 0.08 3.54
CA LEU A 129 -7.18 -1.16 4.27
C LEU A 129 -5.86 -1.17 5.03
N GLY A 130 -5.93 -1.41 6.33
CA GLY A 130 -4.81 -1.16 7.24
C GLY A 130 -4.56 0.34 7.42
N ALA A 131 -5.65 1.12 7.52
CA ALA A 131 -5.63 2.59 7.58
C ALA A 131 -4.86 3.16 8.78
N GLY A 132 -4.59 2.33 9.79
CA GLY A 132 -3.90 2.69 11.02
C GLY A 132 -4.61 3.77 11.83
N GLN A 133 -3.83 4.46 12.64
CA GLN A 133 -4.31 5.50 13.55
C GLN A 133 -4.50 6.84 12.85
N SER A 134 -5.51 7.59 13.27
CA SER A 134 -5.68 9.01 12.92
C SER A 134 -4.46 9.79 13.37
N HIS A 135 -4.05 10.75 12.55
CA HIS A 135 -3.16 11.81 13.00
C HIS A 135 -3.96 13.10 12.96
N ALA A 136 -3.97 13.87 14.06
CA ALA A 136 -4.75 15.11 14.18
C ALA A 136 -6.22 14.99 13.74
N GLY A 137 -6.91 13.91 14.17
CA GLY A 137 -8.34 13.73 13.93
C GLY A 137 -8.78 13.33 12.52
N ALA A 138 -7.85 12.99 11.60
CA ALA A 138 -8.18 12.57 10.23
C ALA A 138 -7.28 11.44 9.72
N LEU A 139 -7.74 10.66 8.73
CA LEU A 139 -6.90 9.68 8.05
C LEU A 139 -5.96 10.44 7.12
N LEU A 140 -4.82 9.82 6.82
CA LEU A 140 -3.91 10.39 5.84
C LEU A 140 -4.58 10.53 4.46
N ILE A 141 -5.42 9.56 4.10
CA ILE A 141 -6.20 9.59 2.87
C ILE A 141 -7.19 10.75 2.84
N ASP A 142 -7.85 11.07 3.96
CA ASP A 142 -8.79 12.19 4.04
C ASP A 142 -8.08 13.52 3.77
N ARG A 143 -6.87 13.69 4.31
CA ARG A 143 -6.06 14.90 4.08
C ARG A 143 -5.66 15.07 2.62
N LEU A 144 -5.33 13.96 1.95
CA LEU A 144 -4.91 13.95 0.54
C LEU A 144 -6.10 14.17 -0.40
N LEU A 145 -7.26 13.57 -0.09
CA LEU A 145 -8.44 13.58 -0.95
C LEU A 145 -9.48 14.64 -0.57
N LYS A 146 -9.24 15.49 0.44
CA LYS A 146 -10.19 16.51 0.95
C LYS A 146 -10.81 17.44 -0.10
N HIS A 147 -10.16 17.58 -1.25
CA HIS A 147 -10.60 18.44 -2.35
C HIS A 147 -11.48 17.73 -3.37
N LEU A 148 -11.64 16.40 -3.25
CA LEU A 148 -12.45 15.58 -4.13
C LEU A 148 -13.74 15.19 -3.39
N PRO A 149 -14.89 15.14 -4.08
CA PRO A 149 -16.16 14.79 -3.47
C PRO A 149 -16.31 13.26 -3.37
N LEU A 150 -15.38 12.64 -2.65
CA LEU A 150 -15.28 11.19 -2.44
C LEU A 150 -15.64 10.84 -1.00
N PHE A 151 -16.15 9.63 -0.78
CA PHE A 151 -16.39 9.11 0.55
C PHE A 151 -15.29 8.11 0.90
N THR A 152 -14.47 8.44 1.90
CA THR A 152 -13.38 7.61 2.39
C THR A 152 -13.83 6.78 3.59
N LEU A 153 -13.37 5.53 3.66
CA LEU A 153 -13.65 4.60 4.76
C LEU A 153 -12.37 3.86 5.15
N GLY A 154 -11.93 4.03 6.39
CA GLY A 154 -10.76 3.32 6.93
C GLY A 154 -11.13 1.99 7.57
N ILE A 155 -10.36 0.94 7.30
CA ILE A 155 -10.57 -0.39 7.87
C ILE A 155 -9.27 -0.86 8.54
N ASP A 156 -9.32 -1.13 9.83
CA ASP A 156 -8.16 -1.60 10.60
C ASP A 156 -8.60 -2.41 11.84
N VAL A 157 -7.65 -3.09 12.48
CA VAL A 157 -7.80 -3.73 13.80
C VAL A 157 -7.64 -2.75 14.96
N PHE A 158 -6.95 -1.63 14.75
CA PHE A 158 -6.64 -0.66 15.80
C PHE A 158 -7.19 0.73 15.46
N PHE A 159 -8.10 1.22 16.28
CA PHE A 159 -8.35 2.65 16.42
C PHE A 159 -8.04 3.02 17.87
N CYS A 160 -6.97 3.78 18.05
CA CYS A 160 -6.71 4.43 19.34
C CYS A 160 -7.28 5.83 19.19
N ASP A 161 -8.52 6.01 19.63
CA ASP A 161 -9.00 7.34 19.93
C ASP A 161 -8.34 7.70 21.26
N ASP A 162 -7.37 8.61 21.24
CA ASP A 162 -7.02 9.32 22.46
C ASP A 162 -8.30 10.07 22.87
N ASP A 163 -9.04 9.51 23.83
CA ASP A 163 -10.30 10.03 24.39
C ASP A 163 -10.15 11.44 25.01
N SER A 164 -8.96 12.03 24.94
CA SER A 164 -8.73 13.43 25.29
C SER A 164 -8.58 14.28 24.02
N ILE A 165 -9.67 14.94 23.65
CA ILE A 165 -9.71 16.12 22.75
C ILE A 165 -9.66 15.77 21.26
N VAL A 166 -10.62 14.99 20.77
CA VAL A 166 -11.08 15.13 19.37
C VAL A 166 -12.47 15.75 19.40
N PRO A 167 -12.68 16.93 18.79
CA PRO A 167 -14.02 17.52 18.72
C PRO A 167 -14.94 16.53 17.98
N VAL A 168 -16.15 16.36 18.52
CA VAL A 168 -17.26 15.51 18.03
C VAL A 168 -17.63 15.75 16.55
N SER A 169 -17.05 16.76 15.89
CA SER A 169 -17.29 17.12 14.49
C SER A 169 -16.45 16.36 13.45
N SER A 170 -15.43 15.58 13.82
CA SER A 170 -14.70 14.72 12.87
C SER A 170 -15.08 13.24 13.07
N GLN A 171 -16.34 12.90 12.79
CA GLN A 171 -16.75 11.50 12.69
C GLN A 171 -15.99 10.87 11.52
N MET A 172 -14.93 10.16 11.84
CA MET A 172 -14.15 9.43 10.87
C MET A 172 -14.93 8.18 10.48
N ASN A 173 -15.21 8.01 9.19
CA ASN A 173 -15.83 6.79 8.70
C ASN A 173 -14.83 5.64 8.82
N ARG A 174 -15.04 4.76 9.80
CA ARG A 174 -14.13 3.66 10.11
C ARG A 174 -14.86 2.37 10.44
N ILE A 175 -14.24 1.24 10.11
CA ILE A 175 -14.72 -0.11 10.48
C ILE A 175 -13.59 -0.85 11.17
N ILE A 176 -13.88 -1.40 12.35
CA ILE A 176 -12.95 -2.29 13.05
C ILE A 176 -13.09 -3.68 12.43
N SER A 177 -12.03 -4.18 11.80
CA SER A 177 -12.00 -5.52 11.22
C SER A 177 -10.59 -6.09 11.17
N ASP A 178 -10.44 -7.33 11.65
CA ASP A 178 -9.18 -8.06 11.62
C ASP A 178 -8.94 -8.81 10.31
N LEU A 179 -8.31 -8.09 9.37
CA LEU A 179 -7.89 -8.60 8.08
C LEU A 179 -6.70 -9.58 8.15
N SER A 180 -6.05 -9.73 9.31
CA SER A 180 -4.93 -10.64 9.52
C SER A 180 -5.35 -12.04 9.98
N THR A 181 -6.65 -12.27 10.13
CA THR A 181 -7.20 -13.56 10.60
C THR A 181 -8.12 -14.22 9.58
N THR A 182 -8.37 -15.51 9.78
CA THR A 182 -9.35 -16.28 9.01
C THR A 182 -10.77 -16.19 9.57
N LYS A 183 -11.02 -15.33 10.56
CA LYS A 183 -12.33 -15.27 11.23
C LYS A 183 -13.19 -14.12 10.73
N SER A 184 -12.57 -13.01 10.34
CA SER A 184 -13.29 -11.78 9.98
C SER A 184 -13.29 -11.54 8.48
N LEU A 185 -14.44 -11.11 7.96
CA LEU A 185 -14.58 -10.53 6.61
C LEU A 185 -14.89 -9.04 6.78
N ILE A 186 -14.67 -8.26 5.73
CA ILE A 186 -15.08 -6.85 5.75
C ILE A 186 -16.63 -6.83 5.70
N PRO A 187 -17.31 -6.24 6.71
CA PRO A 187 -18.77 -6.31 6.87
C PRO A 187 -19.50 -5.33 5.92
N LEU A 188 -19.16 -5.38 4.64
CA LEU A 188 -19.73 -4.56 3.58
C LEU A 188 -20.20 -5.48 2.44
N ARG A 189 -21.24 -5.03 1.73
CA ARG A 189 -21.77 -5.77 0.57
C ARG A 189 -20.72 -5.90 -0.53
N SER A 190 -20.86 -6.90 -1.38
CA SER A 190 -20.02 -7.06 -2.58
C SER A 190 -20.22 -5.90 -3.55
N ALA A 191 -19.20 -5.64 -4.38
CA ALA A 191 -19.19 -4.61 -5.42
C ALA A 191 -19.65 -3.24 -4.92
N CYS A 192 -18.95 -2.71 -3.91
CA CYS A 192 -19.23 -1.41 -3.32
C CYS A 192 -18.03 -0.44 -3.35
N ALA A 193 -16.81 -0.92 -3.58
CA ALA A 193 -15.61 -0.07 -3.60
C ALA A 193 -15.26 0.34 -5.02
N ASP A 194 -15.26 1.65 -5.29
CA ASP A 194 -14.67 2.20 -6.52
C ASP A 194 -13.15 2.07 -6.49
N VAL A 195 -12.57 2.36 -5.34
CA VAL A 195 -11.12 2.33 -5.12
C VAL A 195 -10.82 1.67 -3.79
N ILE A 196 -9.80 0.81 -3.79
CA ILE A 196 -9.18 0.27 -2.59
C ILE A 196 -7.70 0.64 -2.57
N VAL A 197 -7.23 1.19 -1.47
CA VAL A 197 -5.81 1.41 -1.23
C VAL A 197 -5.38 0.66 0.04
N SER A 198 -4.20 0.06 0.00
CA SER A 198 -3.59 -0.61 1.15
C SER A 198 -2.12 -0.25 1.19
N VAL A 199 -1.70 0.63 2.09
CA VAL A 199 -0.30 1.05 2.22
C VAL A 199 0.30 0.48 3.49
N SER A 200 1.43 -0.23 3.37
CA SER A 200 2.19 -0.75 4.50
C SER A 200 1.38 -1.66 5.44
N PHE A 201 0.39 -2.40 4.92
CA PHE A 201 -0.39 -3.39 5.67
C PHE A 201 0.02 -4.83 5.34
N LEU A 202 0.10 -5.19 4.06
CA LEU A 202 0.08 -6.61 3.67
C LEU A 202 1.19 -7.47 4.29
N GLN A 203 2.33 -6.90 4.68
CA GLN A 203 3.40 -7.66 5.34
C GLN A 203 2.94 -8.36 6.64
N TRP A 204 1.85 -7.93 7.27
CA TRP A 204 1.25 -8.58 8.44
C TRP A 204 0.67 -9.97 8.11
N LEU A 205 0.28 -10.22 6.85
CA LEU A 205 -0.23 -11.54 6.42
C LEU A 205 0.90 -12.57 6.25
N PHE A 206 2.15 -12.11 6.11
CA PHE A 206 3.33 -12.95 5.86
C PHE A 206 4.14 -13.25 7.13
N VAL A 207 3.64 -12.86 8.31
CA VAL A 207 4.32 -13.08 9.60
C VAL A 207 4.57 -14.56 9.85
N GLU A 208 3.58 -15.40 9.53
CA GLU A 208 3.65 -16.85 9.67
C GLU A 208 3.62 -17.51 8.27
N PRO A 209 4.78 -17.93 7.73
CA PRO A 209 4.85 -18.45 6.36
C PRO A 209 3.90 -19.62 6.08
N ALA A 210 3.61 -20.46 7.09
CA ALA A 210 2.67 -21.58 6.96
C ALA A 210 1.22 -21.12 6.72
N ASN A 211 0.81 -19.99 7.30
CA ASN A 211 -0.55 -19.45 7.20
C ASN A 211 -0.71 -18.42 6.07
N ALA A 212 0.40 -17.82 5.61
CA ALA A 212 0.39 -16.76 4.62
C ALA A 212 -0.36 -17.11 3.31
N PRO A 213 -0.24 -18.33 2.72
CA PRO A 213 -1.02 -18.67 1.52
C PRO A 213 -2.54 -18.58 1.72
N LEU A 214 -3.04 -19.01 2.87
CA LEU A 214 -4.46 -18.95 3.19
C LEU A 214 -4.90 -17.49 3.41
N LEU A 215 -4.14 -16.72 4.19
CA LEU A 215 -4.45 -15.33 4.51
C LEU A 215 -4.41 -14.43 3.27
N VAL A 216 -3.39 -14.58 2.42
CA VAL A 216 -3.25 -13.82 1.17
C VAL A 216 -4.40 -14.15 0.20
N ARG A 217 -4.73 -15.43 0.01
CA ARG A 217 -5.87 -15.81 -0.86
C ARG A 217 -7.19 -15.24 -0.35
N ARG A 218 -7.43 -15.29 0.96
CA ARG A 218 -8.63 -14.68 1.57
C ARG A 218 -8.66 -13.17 1.37
N PHE A 219 -7.55 -12.49 1.63
CA PHE A 219 -7.43 -11.05 1.42
C PHE A 219 -7.72 -10.67 -0.04
N VAL A 220 -7.14 -11.40 -0.99
CA VAL A 220 -7.38 -11.17 -2.42
C VAL A 220 -8.84 -11.46 -2.81
N SER A 221 -9.45 -12.51 -2.25
CA SER A 221 -10.87 -12.79 -2.45
C SER A 221 -11.75 -11.65 -1.94
N GLU A 222 -11.43 -11.08 -0.77
CA GLU A 222 -12.14 -9.91 -0.24
C GLU A 222 -11.95 -8.67 -1.13
N LEU A 223 -10.74 -8.41 -1.63
CA LEU A 223 -10.52 -7.32 -2.59
C LEU A 223 -11.40 -7.48 -3.82
N SER A 224 -11.38 -8.66 -4.45
CA SER A 224 -12.15 -8.90 -5.67
C SER A 224 -13.66 -8.82 -5.42
N ARG A 225 -14.12 -9.33 -4.26
CA ARG A 225 -15.52 -9.24 -3.83
C ARG A 225 -15.97 -7.79 -3.65
N LEU A 226 -15.15 -6.94 -3.05
CA LEU A 226 -15.50 -5.56 -2.71
C LEU A 226 -15.44 -4.61 -3.90
N LEU A 227 -14.48 -4.79 -4.80
CA LEU A 227 -14.33 -3.94 -5.98
C LEU A 227 -15.57 -4.01 -6.87
N ILE A 228 -16.05 -2.84 -7.30
CA ILE A 228 -17.18 -2.77 -8.24
C ILE A 228 -16.83 -3.49 -9.54
N ALA A 229 -17.83 -4.16 -10.11
CA ALA A 229 -17.72 -4.76 -11.43
C ALA A 229 -17.53 -3.65 -12.50
N PRO A 230 -16.93 -3.96 -13.65
CA PRO A 230 -16.84 -3.02 -14.76
C PRO A 230 -18.23 -2.53 -15.19
N GLN A 231 -18.37 -1.21 -15.34
CA GLN A 231 -19.56 -0.55 -15.85
C GLN A 231 -19.14 0.52 -16.86
N ASN A 232 -19.46 0.33 -18.13
CA ASN A 232 -19.12 1.24 -19.23
C ASN A 232 -17.65 1.67 -19.22
N THR A 233 -17.35 2.84 -18.65
CA THR A 233 -16.03 3.49 -18.63
C THR A 233 -15.32 3.38 -17.29
N HIS A 234 -15.90 2.71 -16.30
CA HIS A 234 -15.38 2.64 -14.93
C HIS A 234 -15.32 1.21 -14.42
N SER A 235 -14.26 0.86 -13.70
CA SER A 235 -14.08 -0.45 -13.07
C SER A 235 -13.38 -0.26 -11.73
N GLY A 236 -13.66 -1.12 -10.76
CA GLY A 236 -13.04 -1.03 -9.44
C GLY A 236 -11.52 -1.20 -9.54
N GLN A 237 -10.78 -0.28 -8.92
CA GLN A 237 -9.31 -0.25 -8.94
C GLN A 237 -8.73 -0.45 -7.54
N CYS A 238 -7.56 -1.06 -7.45
CA CYS A 238 -6.85 -1.23 -6.20
C CYS A 238 -5.35 -1.01 -6.34
N VAL A 239 -4.75 -0.37 -5.33
CA VAL A 239 -3.29 -0.30 -5.17
C VAL A 239 -2.88 -0.84 -3.81
N ILE A 240 -1.93 -1.78 -3.83
CA ILE A 240 -1.38 -2.42 -2.64
C ILE A 240 0.12 -2.12 -2.57
N GLN A 241 0.56 -1.44 -1.53
CA GLN A 241 1.97 -1.24 -1.21
C GLN A 241 2.29 -2.01 0.07
N PHE A 242 3.37 -2.79 0.04
CA PHE A 242 3.88 -3.45 1.25
C PHE A 242 5.39 -3.65 1.21
N TYR A 243 5.94 -4.19 2.29
CA TYR A 243 7.36 -4.49 2.43
C TYR A 243 7.59 -5.99 2.34
N PRO A 244 7.81 -6.54 1.13
CA PRO A 244 8.14 -7.95 0.97
C PRO A 244 9.49 -8.22 1.64
N SER A 245 9.59 -9.41 2.21
CA SER A 245 10.79 -9.90 2.86
C SER A 245 11.55 -10.91 2.00
N SER A 246 10.90 -11.43 0.96
CA SER A 246 11.46 -12.37 -0.01
C SER A 246 10.77 -12.23 -1.37
N GLY A 247 11.35 -12.83 -2.42
CA GLY A 247 10.68 -12.95 -3.72
C GLY A 247 9.41 -13.83 -3.64
N TRP A 248 9.39 -14.81 -2.74
CA TRP A 248 8.21 -15.65 -2.51
C TRP A 248 6.98 -14.84 -2.05
N ASP A 249 7.18 -13.79 -1.25
CA ASP A 249 6.07 -12.92 -0.82
C ASP A 249 5.41 -12.22 -2.03
N LEU A 250 6.23 -11.82 -3.00
CA LEU A 250 5.80 -11.17 -4.24
C LEU A 250 5.11 -12.18 -5.16
N ASP A 251 5.71 -13.35 -5.35
CA ASP A 251 5.14 -14.42 -6.16
C ASP A 251 3.80 -14.89 -5.62
N LEU A 252 3.69 -15.10 -4.30
CA LEU A 252 2.46 -15.54 -3.66
C LEU A 252 1.32 -14.52 -3.86
N LEU A 253 1.60 -13.24 -3.62
CA LEU A 253 0.59 -12.19 -3.84
C LEU A 253 0.24 -12.07 -5.32
N GLY A 254 1.24 -12.00 -6.20
CA GLY A 254 1.07 -11.84 -7.64
C GLY A 254 0.24 -12.97 -8.25
N GLN A 255 0.58 -14.23 -7.93
CA GLN A 255 -0.20 -15.40 -8.34
C GLN A 255 -1.61 -15.41 -7.72
N SER A 256 -1.77 -14.99 -6.47
CA SER A 256 -3.10 -14.93 -5.85
C SER A 256 -3.99 -13.88 -6.53
N LEU A 257 -3.43 -12.72 -6.89
CA LEU A 257 -4.13 -11.67 -7.63
C LEU A 257 -4.50 -12.11 -9.05
N ALA A 258 -3.57 -12.75 -9.77
CA ALA A 258 -3.81 -13.27 -11.13
C ALA A 258 -4.90 -14.35 -11.15
N ASN A 259 -4.94 -15.21 -10.13
CA ASN A 259 -5.92 -16.29 -10.00
C ASN A 259 -7.20 -15.87 -9.24
N ALA A 260 -7.38 -14.58 -8.97
CA ALA A 260 -8.52 -14.09 -8.19
C ALA A 260 -9.85 -14.36 -8.90
N GLN A 261 -10.90 -14.56 -8.11
CA GLN A 261 -12.28 -14.66 -8.58
C GLN A 261 -13.18 -13.76 -7.73
N PRO A 262 -13.93 -12.81 -8.32
CA PRO A 262 -13.92 -12.38 -9.74
C PRO A 262 -12.53 -11.97 -10.29
N LYS A 263 -12.38 -11.91 -11.61
CA LYS A 263 -11.06 -11.74 -12.26
C LYS A 263 -10.47 -10.35 -12.02
N LEU A 264 -9.20 -10.33 -11.62
CA LEU A 264 -8.38 -9.13 -11.51
C LEU A 264 -7.28 -9.14 -12.57
N THR A 265 -6.99 -7.99 -13.16
CA THR A 265 -5.84 -7.79 -14.06
C THR A 265 -5.05 -6.58 -13.62
N GLY A 266 -3.75 -6.52 -13.93
CA GLY A 266 -2.94 -5.44 -13.39
C GLY A 266 -1.46 -5.61 -13.63
N CYS A 267 -0.67 -5.04 -12.73
CA CYS A 267 0.77 -5.13 -12.75
C CYS A 267 1.38 -4.92 -11.37
N CYS A 268 2.64 -5.27 -11.25
CA CYS A 268 3.50 -4.83 -10.16
C CYS A 268 4.42 -3.72 -10.64
N ILE A 269 4.56 -2.69 -9.82
CA ILE A 269 5.31 -1.48 -10.09
C ILE A 269 6.40 -1.37 -9.03
N LEU A 270 7.64 -1.35 -9.48
CA LEU A 270 8.79 -1.00 -8.65
C LEU A 270 9.12 0.46 -8.91
N SER A 271 8.96 1.30 -7.91
CA SER A 271 9.16 2.75 -8.04
C SER A 271 9.98 3.29 -6.88
N ARG A 272 10.61 4.45 -7.05
CA ARG A 272 11.22 5.22 -5.97
C ARG A 272 10.47 6.54 -5.74
N PRO A 273 9.33 6.52 -4.99
CA PRO A 273 8.57 7.74 -4.70
C PRO A 273 9.35 8.80 -3.90
N LEU A 274 10.45 8.41 -3.27
CA LEU A 274 11.35 9.27 -2.51
C LEU A 274 12.79 9.00 -2.94
N GLU A 275 13.44 9.98 -3.57
CA GLU A 275 14.79 9.85 -4.15
C GLU A 275 15.83 9.33 -3.14
N ASN A 276 15.73 9.77 -1.88
CA ASN A 276 16.65 9.38 -0.81
C ASN A 276 16.32 8.03 -0.15
N ARG A 277 15.40 7.25 -0.72
CA ARG A 277 14.95 5.95 -0.19
C ARG A 277 15.09 4.86 -1.24
N GLY A 278 15.17 3.61 -0.75
CA GLY A 278 15.17 2.44 -1.61
C GLY A 278 13.86 2.31 -2.41
N VAL A 279 13.90 1.46 -3.45
CA VAL A 279 12.76 1.10 -4.27
C VAL A 279 11.62 0.53 -3.41
N LYS A 280 10.40 0.84 -3.81
CA LYS A 280 9.13 0.42 -3.21
C LYS A 280 8.34 -0.38 -4.22
N VAL A 281 7.60 -1.35 -3.70
CA VAL A 281 6.78 -2.27 -4.50
C VAL A 281 5.32 -1.88 -4.34
N PHE A 282 4.63 -1.77 -5.45
CA PHE A 282 3.20 -1.53 -5.54
C PHE A 282 2.57 -2.58 -6.46
N PHE A 283 1.43 -3.13 -6.11
CA PHE A 283 0.58 -3.89 -7.02
C PHE A 283 -0.59 -3.00 -7.37
N TYR A 284 -0.79 -2.76 -8.67
CA TYR A 284 -1.99 -2.14 -9.19
C TYR A 284 -2.85 -3.22 -9.82
N VAL A 285 -4.13 -3.27 -9.47
CA VAL A 285 -5.09 -4.19 -10.07
C VAL A 285 -6.40 -3.49 -10.37
N THR A 286 -7.11 -3.98 -11.38
CA THR A 286 -8.47 -3.59 -11.73
C THR A 286 -9.31 -4.83 -11.92
N ARG A 287 -10.57 -4.75 -11.50
CA ARG A 287 -11.54 -5.80 -11.80
C ARG A 287 -11.93 -5.75 -13.27
N THR A 288 -12.04 -6.90 -13.93
CA THR A 288 -12.37 -6.98 -15.37
C THR A 288 -13.57 -7.84 -15.70
N GLU A 289 -14.02 -8.67 -14.76
CA GLU A 289 -15.18 -9.56 -14.88
C GLU A 289 -15.91 -9.61 -13.52
#